data_AF-A0A4Q6FQR1-F1
#
_entry.id   AF-A0A4Q6FQR1-F1
#
_cell.length_a   1.000
_cell.length_b   1.000
_cell.length_c   1.000
_cell.angle_alpha   90.00
_cell.angle_beta   90.00
_cell.angle_gamma   90.00
#
_symmetry.space_group_name_H-M   'P 1'
#
loop_
_entity.id
_entity.type
_entity.pdbx_description
1 polymer ?
#
loop_
_entity_poly.entity_id
_entity_poly.type
_entity_poly.pdbx_seq_one_letter_code
_entity_poly.pdbx_strand_id
1 'polypeptide(L)'
;IPANINHPESEPMIIGRNFLVKVNANIGNSAISSTIEEEVEKLVWSARWGADTVMDLSTGKNIHATREWILRNSPVPIGTVPLYQAFEKVNGRIEDFGWPIFRETLIEQAEQGVDYFTIHAGVLKDYVALTKDRVTGIVSRGGSIMAQWCQYHKQESFLYTHFEEICEIMAAYDITFSLGDGLRPGSIADANDAAQFAELKTLGELTKIAWEHDVQVMIEGPGHVPMHMIQENMTKQLEECHEAPFYTLGPLTTDFAPGYDHITSAIGAAMIGWFGTAMLCYVTPKEHLGLPNREDVKQGMIAYKIAAHAADLAKGHPAARLRDDALSRARFSFRWEDQFNLSLDPDTARKYHDETLPKDRHKSAHFCSMCGPSFCSMRISQSITKAEEATV
;
A
#
# COMPACT_ATOMS: atom_id res chain seq x y z
N ILE A 1 -1.90 0.01 15.66
CA ILE A 1 -1.74 1.47 15.57
C ILE A 1 -0.23 1.71 15.51
N PRO A 2 0.36 1.81 14.32
CA PRO A 2 1.79 2.06 14.19
C PRO A 2 2.09 3.47 14.69
N ALA A 3 2.75 3.57 15.84
CA ALA A 3 2.95 4.84 16.55
C ALA A 3 4.20 4.77 17.45
N ASN A 4 5.38 4.76 16.82
CA ASN A 4 6.63 4.72 17.59
C ASN A 4 6.70 5.92 18.53
N ILE A 5 7.15 5.70 19.77
CA ILE A 5 7.27 6.73 20.81
C ILE A 5 8.12 7.94 20.39
N ASN A 6 9.02 7.76 19.42
CA ASN A 6 9.90 8.78 18.86
C ASN A 6 9.37 9.44 17.58
N HIS A 7 8.10 9.21 17.21
CA HIS A 7 7.44 9.90 16.09
C HIS A 7 6.27 10.78 16.56
N PRO A 8 6.54 11.84 17.35
CA PRO A 8 5.51 12.70 17.91
C PRO A 8 4.75 13.51 16.84
N GLU A 9 5.28 13.61 15.62
CA GLU A 9 4.64 14.29 14.49
C GLU A 9 3.48 13.49 13.86
N SER A 10 3.45 12.17 14.08
CA SER A 10 2.45 11.27 13.50
C SER A 10 1.06 11.52 14.08
N GLU A 11 0.07 11.75 13.22
CA GLU A 11 -1.35 11.77 13.60
C GLU A 11 -1.86 10.31 13.69
N PRO A 12 -2.22 9.81 14.89
CA PRO A 12 -2.48 8.39 15.07
C PRO A 12 -3.61 7.85 14.19
N MET A 13 -3.37 6.70 13.57
CA MET A 13 -4.32 6.00 12.72
C MET A 13 -4.36 4.49 13.03
N ILE A 14 -5.46 3.82 12.66
CA ILE A 14 -5.65 2.38 12.91
C ILE A 14 -5.72 1.56 11.61
N ILE A 15 -5.00 0.44 11.61
CA ILE A 15 -5.00 -0.56 10.53
C ILE A 15 -5.71 -1.80 11.05
N GLY A 16 -6.78 -2.20 10.38
CA GLY A 16 -7.51 -3.42 10.71
C GLY A 16 -8.76 -3.60 9.85
N ARG A 17 -9.19 -4.85 9.65
CA ARG A 17 -10.30 -5.24 8.78
C ARG A 17 -11.63 -4.52 9.11
N ASN A 18 -11.86 -4.25 10.38
CA ASN A 18 -13.08 -3.62 10.91
C ASN A 18 -13.13 -2.09 10.73
N PHE A 19 -12.07 -1.48 10.20
CA PHE A 19 -11.99 -0.05 9.96
C PHE A 19 -12.01 0.24 8.45
N LEU A 20 -11.95 1.53 8.09
CA LEU A 20 -11.71 1.95 6.70
C LEU A 20 -10.43 1.32 6.17
N VAL A 21 -10.46 0.85 4.92
CA VAL A 21 -9.26 0.29 4.26
C VAL A 21 -8.23 1.41 4.08
N LYS A 22 -6.99 1.14 4.47
CA LYS A 22 -5.88 2.10 4.42
C LYS A 22 -5.03 1.92 3.17
N VAL A 23 -4.34 2.96 2.74
CA VAL A 23 -3.45 2.95 1.57
C VAL A 23 -2.06 3.42 1.96
N ASN A 24 -1.05 2.63 1.62
CA ASN A 24 0.35 3.01 1.76
C ASN A 24 0.92 3.55 0.43
N ALA A 25 1.74 4.59 0.50
CA ALA A 25 2.58 5.04 -0.62
C ALA A 25 4.05 4.69 -0.39
N ASN A 26 4.70 4.08 -1.37
CA ASN A 26 6.16 3.89 -1.34
C ASN A 26 6.87 5.06 -2.00
N ILE A 27 7.80 5.66 -1.26
CA ILE A 27 8.77 6.64 -1.74
C ILE A 27 10.18 6.10 -1.47
N GLY A 28 11.20 6.92 -1.70
CA GLY A 28 12.59 6.58 -1.45
C GLY A 28 13.49 6.90 -2.64
N ASN A 29 14.74 7.22 -2.30
CA ASN A 29 15.78 7.47 -3.28
C ASN A 29 16.43 6.16 -3.76
N SER A 30 17.23 6.25 -4.82
CA SER A 30 18.08 5.15 -5.24
C SER A 30 19.51 5.61 -5.45
N ALA A 31 20.43 4.68 -5.68
CA ALA A 31 21.81 5.01 -6.01
C ALA A 31 21.96 5.90 -7.26
N ILE A 32 20.93 5.97 -8.11
CA ILE A 32 20.98 6.64 -9.42
C ILE A 32 20.11 7.90 -9.52
N SER A 33 19.20 8.15 -8.58
CA SER A 33 18.26 9.27 -8.68
C SER A 33 17.62 9.68 -7.35
N SER A 34 17.06 10.90 -7.37
CA SER A 34 16.33 11.57 -6.30
C SER A 34 17.19 12.23 -5.22
N THR A 35 16.70 13.35 -4.68
CA THR A 35 17.32 14.10 -3.57
C THR A 35 16.45 14.07 -2.32
N ILE A 36 16.99 14.53 -1.19
CA ILE A 36 16.22 14.61 0.07
C ILE A 36 14.98 15.49 -0.12
N GLU A 37 15.12 16.62 -0.81
CA GLU A 37 14.03 17.56 -1.08
C GLU A 37 12.92 16.92 -1.91
N GLU A 38 13.28 16.16 -2.95
CA GLU A 38 12.31 15.44 -3.79
C GLU A 38 11.58 14.34 -3.01
N GLU A 39 12.26 13.64 -2.08
CA GLU A 39 11.60 12.65 -1.22
C GLU A 39 10.62 13.30 -0.23
N VAL A 40 10.99 14.43 0.38
CA VAL A 40 10.08 15.17 1.26
C VAL A 40 8.89 15.73 0.48
N GLU A 41 9.09 16.22 -0.75
CA GLU A 41 7.97 16.64 -1.61
C GLU A 41 7.04 15.45 -1.92
N LYS A 42 7.60 14.27 -2.23
CA LYS A 42 6.80 13.06 -2.48
C LYS A 42 6.03 12.61 -1.24
N LEU A 43 6.58 12.73 -0.04
CA LEU A 43 5.86 12.48 1.21
C LEU A 43 4.62 13.37 1.32
N VAL A 44 4.81 14.69 1.26
CA VAL A 44 3.72 15.68 1.38
C VAL A 44 2.69 15.47 0.27
N TRP A 45 3.15 15.17 -0.94
CA TRP A 45 2.28 14.91 -2.08
C TRP A 45 1.46 13.62 -1.91
N SER A 46 2.07 12.55 -1.38
CA SER A 46 1.37 11.30 -1.08
C SER A 46 0.28 11.50 -0.03
N ALA A 47 0.62 12.15 1.10
CA ALA A 47 -0.32 12.46 2.17
C ALA A 47 -1.47 13.34 1.68
N ARG A 48 -1.18 14.37 0.87
CA ARG A 48 -2.20 15.24 0.26
C ARG A 48 -3.24 14.46 -0.55
N TRP A 49 -2.81 13.44 -1.29
CA TRP A 49 -3.71 12.60 -2.10
C TRP A 49 -4.27 11.39 -1.34
N GLY A 50 -4.09 11.37 -0.02
CA GLY A 50 -4.79 10.47 0.90
C GLY A 50 -4.00 9.23 1.29
N ALA A 51 -2.67 9.22 1.14
CA ALA A 51 -1.84 8.15 1.72
C ALA A 51 -2.06 8.13 3.24
N ASP A 52 -2.41 6.97 3.76
CA ASP A 52 -2.68 6.76 5.18
C ASP A 52 -1.38 6.36 5.92
N THR A 53 -0.42 5.76 5.21
CA THR A 53 0.97 5.55 5.64
C THR A 53 1.92 5.78 4.47
N VAL A 54 3.20 5.97 4.76
CA VAL A 54 4.25 6.06 3.73
C VAL A 54 5.42 5.18 4.11
N MET A 55 6.04 4.52 3.13
CA MET A 55 7.31 3.81 3.36
C MET A 55 8.48 4.51 2.68
N ASP A 56 9.55 4.72 3.43
CA ASP A 56 10.86 5.08 2.87
C ASP A 56 11.62 3.81 2.47
N LEU A 57 11.68 3.56 1.16
CA LEU A 57 12.37 2.43 0.56
C LEU A 57 13.73 2.83 -0.06
N SER A 58 14.34 3.89 0.46
CA SER A 58 15.63 4.40 -0.01
C SER A 58 16.74 3.33 0.02
N THR A 59 17.50 3.23 -1.08
CA THR A 59 18.65 2.32 -1.22
C THR A 59 19.93 3.01 -1.67
N GLY A 60 19.92 4.35 -1.75
CA GLY A 60 21.04 5.15 -2.23
C GLY A 60 21.94 5.69 -1.12
N LYS A 61 22.60 6.81 -1.40
CA LYS A 61 23.38 7.53 -0.39
C LYS A 61 22.44 8.26 0.59
N ASN A 62 22.95 8.56 1.78
CA ASN A 62 22.29 9.39 2.77
C ASN A 62 20.95 8.83 3.29
N ILE A 63 20.75 7.49 3.28
CA ILE A 63 19.51 6.84 3.75
C ILE A 63 19.06 7.39 5.11
N HIS A 64 19.97 7.44 6.09
CA HIS A 64 19.67 7.96 7.42
C HIS A 64 19.17 9.41 7.41
N ALA A 65 19.86 10.30 6.68
CA ALA A 65 19.52 11.72 6.63
C ALA A 65 18.21 11.96 5.85
N THR A 66 18.01 11.27 4.73
CA THR A 66 16.74 11.33 3.98
C THR A 66 15.56 10.95 4.88
N ARG A 67 15.68 9.83 5.60
CA ARG A 67 14.63 9.35 6.50
C ARG A 67 14.36 10.29 7.66
N GLU A 68 15.40 10.93 8.20
CA GLU A 68 15.23 11.94 9.27
C GLU A 68 14.33 13.09 8.79
N TRP A 69 14.60 13.61 7.60
CA TRP A 69 13.76 14.66 7.00
C TRP A 69 12.34 14.19 6.71
N ILE A 70 12.16 12.95 6.27
CA ILE A 70 10.83 12.36 6.05
C ILE A 70 10.07 12.28 7.38
N LEU A 71 10.63 11.64 8.41
CA LEU A 71 9.98 11.44 9.71
C LEU A 71 9.57 12.76 10.35
N ARG A 72 10.49 13.73 10.46
CA ARG A 72 10.21 15.03 11.08
C ARG A 72 9.18 15.90 10.33
N ASN A 73 8.80 15.51 9.11
CA ASN A 73 7.80 16.20 8.29
C ASN A 73 6.60 15.31 7.95
N SER A 74 6.48 14.12 8.55
CA SER A 74 5.40 13.19 8.24
C SER A 74 4.28 13.29 9.27
N PRO A 75 3.05 13.66 8.84
CA PRO A 75 1.87 13.54 9.70
C PRO A 75 1.31 12.11 9.73
N VAL A 76 1.87 11.19 8.94
CA VAL A 76 1.41 9.80 8.82
C VAL A 76 2.49 8.81 9.24
N PRO A 77 2.13 7.58 9.67
CA PRO A 77 3.11 6.58 10.02
C PRO A 77 4.10 6.28 8.88
N ILE A 78 5.38 6.17 9.25
CA ILE A 78 6.48 5.84 8.35
C ILE A 78 6.92 4.40 8.57
N GLY A 79 6.92 3.63 7.49
CA GLY A 79 7.50 2.29 7.46
C GLY A 79 8.84 2.25 6.74
N THR A 80 9.63 1.21 7.03
CA THR A 80 10.87 0.93 6.30
C THR A 80 11.07 -0.56 6.10
N VAL A 81 12.08 -0.90 5.30
CA VAL A 81 12.65 -2.25 5.23
C VAL A 81 14.09 -2.16 5.78
N PRO A 82 14.33 -2.43 7.09
CA PRO A 82 15.65 -2.21 7.71
C PRO A 82 16.80 -2.96 7.01
N LEU A 83 16.49 -4.11 6.39
CA LEU A 83 17.41 -4.88 5.56
C LEU A 83 18.12 -4.02 4.50
N TYR A 84 17.44 -3.04 3.89
CA TYR A 84 18.00 -2.27 2.79
C TYR A 84 19.17 -1.40 3.27
N GLN A 85 19.01 -0.72 4.39
CA GLN A 85 20.08 0.06 4.99
C GLN A 85 21.18 -0.84 5.56
N ALA A 86 20.81 -1.92 6.25
CA ALA A 86 21.79 -2.84 6.83
C ALA A 86 22.68 -3.47 5.74
N PHE A 87 22.12 -3.77 4.57
CA PHE A 87 22.85 -4.28 3.42
C PHE A 87 23.73 -3.20 2.75
N GLU A 88 23.29 -1.94 2.75
CA GLU A 88 24.12 -0.81 2.28
C GLU A 88 25.33 -0.58 3.18
N LYS A 89 25.20 -0.72 4.51
CA LYS A 89 26.32 -0.61 5.47
C LYS A 89 27.47 -1.60 5.20
N VAL A 90 27.16 -2.74 4.59
CA VAL A 90 28.15 -3.75 4.17
C VAL A 90 28.49 -3.64 2.68
N ASN A 91 28.13 -2.53 2.03
CA ASN A 91 28.33 -2.29 0.58
C ASN A 91 27.75 -3.39 -0.31
N GLY A 92 26.63 -3.99 0.10
CA GLY A 92 25.98 -5.08 -0.62
C GLY A 92 26.78 -6.40 -0.63
N ARG A 93 27.74 -6.57 0.29
CA ARG A 93 28.51 -7.82 0.42
C ARG A 93 27.81 -8.78 1.35
N ILE A 94 27.33 -9.90 0.80
CA ILE A 94 26.53 -10.89 1.52
C ILE A 94 27.34 -11.64 2.59
N GLU A 95 28.65 -11.78 2.37
CA GLU A 95 29.60 -12.41 3.28
C GLU A 95 29.78 -11.64 4.59
N ASP A 96 29.62 -10.31 4.54
CA ASP A 96 29.74 -9.40 5.68
C ASP A 96 28.38 -9.13 6.35
N PHE A 97 27.28 -9.63 5.75
CA PHE A 97 25.92 -9.36 6.21
C PHE A 97 25.47 -10.35 7.29
N GLY A 98 24.74 -9.88 8.31
CA GLY A 98 24.22 -10.75 9.37
C GLY A 98 23.57 -10.01 10.55
N TRP A 99 23.31 -10.74 11.64
CA TRP A 99 22.60 -10.21 12.82
C TRP A 99 23.21 -8.94 13.43
N PRO A 100 24.53 -8.81 13.67
CA PRO A 100 25.07 -7.64 14.37
C PRO A 100 24.75 -6.31 13.67
N ILE A 101 24.97 -6.24 12.34
CA ILE A 101 24.70 -5.02 11.55
C ILE A 101 23.21 -4.75 11.40
N PHE A 102 22.38 -5.80 11.35
CA PHE A 102 20.94 -5.67 11.30
C PHE A 102 20.38 -5.14 12.62
N ARG A 103 20.83 -5.68 13.76
CA ARG A 103 20.46 -5.23 15.10
C ARG A 103 20.78 -3.75 15.31
N GLU A 104 21.99 -3.31 14.94
CA GLU A 104 22.37 -1.89 14.98
C GLU A 104 21.44 -1.02 14.13
N THR A 105 21.04 -1.53 12.96
CA THR A 105 20.14 -0.80 12.05
C THR A 105 18.72 -0.70 12.57
N LEU A 106 18.20 -1.73 13.26
CA LEU A 106 16.90 -1.67 13.93
C LEU A 106 16.88 -0.56 14.99
N ILE A 107 17.90 -0.53 15.86
CA ILE A 107 18.01 0.46 16.93
C ILE A 107 18.12 1.87 16.33
N GLU A 108 18.98 2.06 15.33
CA GLU A 108 19.14 3.35 14.66
C GLU A 108 17.81 3.88 14.10
N GLN A 109 17.03 3.03 13.42
CA GLN A 109 15.75 3.44 12.85
C GLN A 109 14.66 3.62 13.91
N ALA A 110 14.69 2.84 14.98
CA ALA A 110 13.78 2.95 16.11
C ALA A 110 13.95 4.28 16.85
N GLU A 111 15.20 4.71 17.06
CA GLU A 111 15.54 5.99 17.68
C GLU A 111 15.10 7.18 16.82
N GLN A 112 15.09 7.05 15.48
CA GLN A 112 14.57 8.09 14.60
C GLN A 112 13.05 8.24 14.66
N GLY A 113 12.32 7.17 14.99
CA GLY A 113 10.85 7.17 15.03
C GLY A 113 10.17 6.38 13.90
N VAL A 114 10.81 5.39 13.28
CA VAL A 114 10.09 4.53 12.32
C VAL A 114 8.98 3.76 13.03
N ASP A 115 7.75 3.79 12.51
CA ASP A 115 6.57 3.23 13.16
C ASP A 115 6.35 1.75 12.88
N TYR A 116 6.82 1.26 11.74
CA TYR A 116 6.75 -0.16 11.42
C TYR A 116 7.91 -0.65 10.56
N PHE A 117 8.31 -1.90 10.78
CA PHE A 117 9.38 -2.55 10.03
C PHE A 117 8.86 -3.71 9.21
N THR A 118 9.15 -3.68 7.91
CA THR A 118 9.05 -4.85 7.05
C THR A 118 10.24 -5.78 7.30
N ILE A 119 9.97 -6.92 7.93
CA ILE A 119 10.99 -7.94 8.27
C ILE A 119 10.65 -9.27 7.61
N HIS A 120 11.55 -9.75 6.77
CA HIS A 120 11.38 -10.95 5.96
C HIS A 120 11.79 -12.22 6.71
N ALA A 121 11.30 -12.37 7.95
CA ALA A 121 11.66 -13.50 8.81
C ALA A 121 11.03 -14.83 8.37
N GLY A 122 10.04 -14.82 7.47
CA GLY A 122 9.44 -16.03 6.89
C GLY A 122 10.23 -16.66 5.74
N VAL A 123 11.31 -16.03 5.27
CA VAL A 123 12.16 -16.57 4.19
C VAL A 123 13.11 -17.61 4.77
N LEU A 124 12.60 -18.83 4.95
CA LEU A 124 13.37 -19.93 5.49
C LEU A 124 14.22 -20.60 4.42
N LYS A 125 15.37 -21.14 4.84
CA LYS A 125 16.34 -21.80 3.97
C LYS A 125 15.72 -22.88 3.10
N ASP A 126 14.84 -23.71 3.67
CA ASP A 126 14.20 -24.81 2.94
C ASP A 126 13.13 -24.33 1.96
N TYR A 127 12.55 -23.14 2.18
CA TYR A 127 11.54 -22.56 1.30
C TYR A 127 12.14 -21.95 0.03
N VAL A 128 13.39 -21.48 0.09
CA VAL A 128 14.13 -20.99 -1.09
C VAL A 128 14.19 -22.07 -2.19
N ALA A 129 14.25 -23.36 -1.82
CA ALA A 129 14.25 -24.44 -2.81
C ALA A 129 12.91 -24.58 -3.55
N LEU A 130 11.79 -24.17 -2.93
CA LEU A 130 10.45 -24.25 -3.52
C LEU A 130 10.28 -23.25 -4.68
N THR A 131 11.08 -22.19 -4.74
CA THR A 131 10.99 -21.16 -5.80
C THR A 131 11.76 -21.52 -7.07
N LYS A 132 12.44 -22.68 -7.10
CA LYS A 132 13.33 -23.07 -8.21
C LYS A 132 12.63 -23.10 -9.56
N ASP A 133 11.37 -23.56 -9.58
CA ASP A 133 10.61 -23.78 -10.81
C ASP A 133 9.63 -22.63 -11.12
N ARG A 134 9.70 -21.51 -10.40
CA ARG A 134 8.91 -20.30 -10.68
C ARG A 134 9.33 -19.66 -12.00
N VAL A 135 8.36 -19.05 -12.68
CA VAL A 135 8.58 -18.25 -13.88
C VAL A 135 9.39 -16.99 -13.57
N THR A 136 9.10 -16.33 -12.45
CA THR A 136 9.76 -15.06 -12.05
C THR A 136 10.62 -15.17 -10.79
N GLY A 137 10.78 -16.37 -10.24
CA GLY A 137 11.65 -16.59 -9.07
C GLY A 137 11.20 -15.83 -7.82
N ILE A 138 12.16 -15.16 -7.18
CA ILE A 138 11.95 -14.34 -5.98
C ILE A 138 11.99 -12.86 -6.38
N VAL A 139 10.84 -12.20 -6.36
CA VAL A 139 10.71 -10.78 -6.78
C VAL A 139 10.73 -9.80 -5.61
N SER A 140 10.67 -10.28 -4.36
CA SER A 140 10.90 -9.44 -3.20
C SER A 140 12.38 -9.06 -3.11
N ARG A 141 12.70 -7.77 -3.05
CA ARG A 141 14.08 -7.30 -2.83
C ARG A 141 14.63 -7.77 -1.48
N GLY A 142 13.83 -7.67 -0.41
CA GLY A 142 14.27 -8.13 0.91
C GLY A 142 14.34 -9.65 0.99
N GLY A 143 13.36 -10.33 0.37
CA GLY A 143 13.35 -11.79 0.29
C GLY A 143 14.52 -12.36 -0.50
N SER A 144 14.92 -11.74 -1.61
CA SER A 144 16.07 -12.19 -2.40
C SER A 144 17.41 -12.00 -1.69
N ILE A 145 17.58 -10.91 -0.92
CA ILE A 145 18.75 -10.72 -0.05
C ILE A 145 18.83 -11.85 1.00
N MET A 146 17.71 -12.17 1.65
CA MET A 146 17.68 -13.24 2.65
C MET A 146 17.89 -14.63 2.04
N ALA A 147 17.30 -14.91 0.88
CA ALA A 147 17.53 -16.15 0.16
C ALA A 147 19.01 -16.32 -0.23
N GLN A 148 19.65 -15.25 -0.72
CA GLN A 148 21.08 -15.23 -1.02
C GLN A 148 21.92 -15.47 0.24
N TRP A 149 21.57 -14.84 1.36
CA TRP A 149 22.24 -15.02 2.64
C TRP A 149 22.18 -16.47 3.12
N CYS A 150 20.98 -17.06 3.15
CA CYS A 150 20.76 -18.47 3.54
C CYS A 150 21.55 -19.43 2.65
N GLN A 151 21.62 -19.15 1.34
CA GLN A 151 22.35 -19.98 0.39
C GLN A 151 23.88 -19.89 0.58
N TYR A 152 24.40 -18.69 0.82
CA TYR A 152 25.84 -18.43 1.02
C TYR A 152 26.34 -19.04 2.32
N HIS A 153 25.69 -18.73 3.44
CA HIS A 153 26.10 -19.18 4.78
C HIS A 153 25.65 -20.61 5.10
N LYS A 154 24.75 -21.19 4.29
CA LYS A 154 24.14 -22.52 4.50
C LYS A 154 23.42 -22.64 5.85
N GLN A 155 22.98 -21.53 6.41
CA GLN A 155 22.31 -21.42 7.70
C GLN A 155 20.84 -21.01 7.53
N GLU A 156 20.06 -21.20 8.59
CA GLU A 156 18.70 -20.67 8.64
C GLU A 156 18.73 -19.14 8.77
N SER A 157 17.72 -18.46 8.23
CA SER A 157 17.53 -17.01 8.27
C SER A 157 17.83 -16.44 9.65
N PHE A 158 18.82 -15.56 9.74
CA PHE A 158 19.14 -14.91 11.01
C PHE A 158 17.98 -14.04 11.54
N LEU A 159 17.09 -13.58 10.65
CA LEU A 159 15.87 -12.85 11.06
C LEU A 159 14.88 -13.76 11.78
N TYR A 160 14.82 -15.03 11.37
CA TYR A 160 14.01 -16.05 12.02
C TYR A 160 14.64 -16.50 13.34
N THR A 161 15.94 -16.79 13.35
CA THR A 161 16.61 -17.33 14.55
C THR A 161 16.76 -16.30 15.67
N HIS A 162 16.78 -15.00 15.34
CA HIS A 162 16.84 -13.90 16.32
C HIS A 162 15.49 -13.19 16.50
N PHE A 163 14.37 -13.81 16.11
CA PHE A 163 13.08 -13.14 16.08
C PHE A 163 12.62 -12.60 17.45
N GLU A 164 12.85 -13.33 18.54
CA GLU A 164 12.54 -12.86 19.90
C GLU A 164 13.38 -11.62 20.29
N GLU A 165 14.68 -11.58 19.94
CA GLU A 165 15.52 -10.39 20.17
C GLU A 165 15.04 -9.18 19.34
N ILE A 166 14.50 -9.42 18.13
CA ILE A 166 13.86 -8.36 17.34
C ILE A 166 12.60 -7.85 18.06
N CYS A 167 11.79 -8.76 18.62
CA CYS A 167 10.60 -8.39 19.40
C CYS A 167 10.96 -7.50 20.60
N GLU A 168 12.00 -7.86 21.36
CA GLU A 168 12.48 -7.05 22.50
C GLU A 168 12.85 -5.63 22.09
N ILE A 169 13.54 -5.47 20.95
CA ILE A 169 13.90 -4.15 20.42
C ILE A 169 12.64 -3.39 20.04
N MET A 170 11.75 -3.99 19.26
CA MET A 170 10.55 -3.31 18.76
C MET A 170 9.56 -2.94 19.87
N ALA A 171 9.41 -3.78 20.90
CA ALA A 171 8.60 -3.52 22.08
C ALA A 171 9.07 -2.27 22.84
N ALA A 172 10.38 -2.02 22.91
CA ALA A 172 10.94 -0.88 23.62
C ALA A 172 10.56 0.49 23.00
N TYR A 173 10.12 0.50 21.74
CA TYR A 173 9.80 1.72 20.99
C TYR A 173 8.37 1.76 20.43
N ASP A 174 7.55 0.74 20.69
CA ASP A 174 6.21 0.53 20.09
C ASP A 174 6.23 0.50 18.54
N ILE A 175 7.18 -0.26 17.98
CA ILE A 175 7.26 -0.46 16.53
C ILE A 175 6.42 -1.66 16.13
N THR A 176 5.57 -1.48 15.13
CA THR A 176 4.73 -2.54 14.58
C THR A 176 5.54 -3.43 13.62
N PHE A 177 5.39 -4.75 13.71
CA PHE A 177 5.85 -5.66 12.68
C PHE A 177 4.98 -5.55 11.43
N SER A 178 5.62 -5.40 10.28
CA SER A 178 5.09 -5.80 8.99
C SER A 178 5.83 -7.07 8.58
N LEU A 179 5.23 -8.24 8.80
CA LEU A 179 5.89 -9.50 8.47
C LEU A 179 5.92 -9.67 6.95
N GLY A 180 7.12 -9.52 6.36
CA GLY A 180 7.31 -9.37 4.92
C GLY A 180 7.08 -10.66 4.14
N ASP A 181 6.52 -10.52 2.94
CA ASP A 181 6.22 -11.60 1.99
C ASP A 181 7.37 -11.82 1.01
N GLY A 182 8.52 -12.27 1.53
CA GLY A 182 9.74 -12.47 0.76
C GLY A 182 9.61 -13.43 -0.42
N LEU A 183 8.67 -14.36 -0.35
CA LEU A 183 8.36 -15.36 -1.37
C LEU A 183 7.03 -15.07 -2.07
N ARG A 184 6.55 -13.82 -2.11
CA ARG A 184 5.36 -13.46 -2.90
C ARG A 184 5.52 -13.78 -4.41
N PRO A 185 4.41 -14.01 -5.13
CA PRO A 185 4.42 -14.23 -6.56
C PRO A 185 4.68 -12.93 -7.34
N GLY A 186 5.59 -13.01 -8.32
CA GLY A 186 5.94 -11.93 -9.25
C GLY A 186 5.37 -12.07 -10.66
N SER A 187 4.57 -13.12 -10.88
CA SER A 187 3.78 -13.32 -12.08
C SER A 187 2.52 -14.09 -11.75
N ILE A 188 1.52 -14.01 -12.64
CA ILE A 188 0.28 -14.81 -12.54
C ILE A 188 0.57 -16.31 -12.47
N ALA A 189 1.64 -16.78 -13.10
CA ALA A 189 2.00 -18.19 -13.12
C ALA A 189 2.50 -18.72 -11.77
N ASP A 190 3.07 -17.85 -10.94
CA ASP A 190 3.67 -18.21 -9.65
C ASP A 190 2.69 -18.05 -8.48
N ALA A 191 1.47 -17.56 -8.75
CA ALA A 191 0.46 -17.27 -7.74
C ALA A 191 -0.02 -18.54 -7.03
N ASN A 192 -0.17 -18.44 -5.70
CA ASN A 192 -0.68 -19.49 -4.81
C ASN A 192 0.19 -20.76 -4.78
N ASP A 193 1.48 -20.63 -5.11
CA ASP A 193 2.39 -21.78 -5.10
C ASP A 193 2.80 -22.21 -3.67
N ALA A 194 3.55 -23.30 -3.61
CA ALA A 194 3.99 -23.88 -2.34
C ALA A 194 4.91 -22.95 -1.55
N ALA A 195 5.78 -22.18 -2.23
CA ALA A 195 6.71 -21.27 -1.57
C ALA A 195 5.97 -20.13 -0.87
N GLN A 196 4.98 -19.53 -1.55
CA GLN A 196 4.17 -18.45 -1.02
C GLN A 196 3.41 -18.88 0.24
N PHE A 197 2.70 -20.02 0.19
CA PHE A 197 1.90 -20.45 1.33
C PHE A 197 2.72 -21.06 2.47
N ALA A 198 3.90 -21.62 2.18
CA ALA A 198 4.84 -22.03 3.23
C ALA A 198 5.33 -20.83 4.05
N GLU A 199 5.69 -19.73 3.37
CA GLU A 199 6.04 -18.48 4.06
C GLU A 199 4.86 -17.95 4.86
N LEU A 200 3.66 -17.82 4.27
CA LEU A 200 2.47 -17.31 4.96
C LEU A 200 2.18 -18.04 6.27
N LYS A 201 2.28 -19.38 6.26
CA LYS A 201 2.11 -20.18 7.47
C LYS A 201 3.15 -19.84 8.54
N THR A 202 4.40 -19.67 8.14
CA THR A 202 5.48 -19.24 9.05
C THR A 202 5.21 -17.85 9.62
N LEU A 203 4.67 -16.93 8.81
CA LEU A 203 4.31 -15.59 9.31
C LEU A 203 3.22 -15.69 10.40
N GLY A 204 2.29 -16.64 10.30
CA GLY A 204 1.31 -16.94 11.35
C GLY A 204 1.95 -17.42 12.65
N GLU A 205 2.95 -18.29 12.56
CA GLU A 205 3.75 -18.74 13.72
C GLU A 205 4.49 -17.57 14.38
N LEU A 206 5.20 -16.76 13.58
CA LEU A 206 5.92 -15.58 14.05
C LEU A 206 5.00 -14.52 14.64
N THR A 207 3.75 -14.43 14.17
CA THR A 207 2.75 -13.53 14.73
C THR A 207 2.43 -13.86 16.18
N LYS A 208 2.30 -15.16 16.52
CA LYS A 208 2.07 -15.56 17.92
C LYS A 208 3.24 -15.21 18.81
N ILE A 209 4.47 -15.45 18.33
CA ILE A 209 5.68 -15.10 19.07
C ILE A 209 5.71 -13.59 19.34
N ALA A 210 5.50 -12.76 18.31
CA ALA A 210 5.46 -11.30 18.50
C ALA A 210 4.38 -10.85 19.49
N TRP A 211 3.19 -11.50 19.48
CA TRP A 211 2.12 -11.22 20.45
C TRP A 211 2.45 -11.66 21.88
N GLU A 212 3.25 -12.70 22.07
CA GLU A 212 3.75 -13.08 23.41
C GLU A 212 4.69 -12.01 24.01
N HIS A 213 5.29 -11.18 23.15
CA HIS A 213 6.10 -10.01 23.53
C HIS A 213 5.32 -8.68 23.51
N ASP A 214 3.99 -8.71 23.38
CA ASP A 214 3.13 -7.53 23.24
C ASP A 214 3.50 -6.61 22.06
N VAL A 215 4.12 -7.15 21.00
CA VAL A 215 4.46 -6.38 19.79
C VAL A 215 3.33 -6.43 18.78
N GLN A 216 2.95 -5.28 18.25
CA GLN A 216 1.91 -5.16 17.23
C GLN A 216 2.34 -5.82 15.91
N VAL A 217 1.42 -6.46 15.18
CA VAL A 217 1.75 -7.20 13.94
C VAL A 217 0.72 -6.92 12.85
N MET A 218 1.19 -6.74 11.62
CA MET A 218 0.47 -6.94 10.36
C MET A 218 1.26 -7.87 9.43
N ILE A 219 0.57 -8.51 8.50
CA ILE A 219 1.14 -9.50 7.58
C ILE A 219 1.19 -8.90 6.19
N GLU A 220 2.33 -8.99 5.51
CA GLU A 220 2.41 -8.64 4.09
C GLU A 220 1.89 -9.77 3.21
N GLY A 221 1.31 -9.41 2.06
CA GLY A 221 0.63 -10.33 1.16
C GLY A 221 0.85 -10.01 -0.31
N PRO A 222 0.41 -10.92 -1.19
CA PRO A 222 0.97 -11.13 -2.51
C PRO A 222 0.93 -9.95 -3.47
N GLY A 223 1.80 -10.07 -4.49
CA GLY A 223 1.94 -9.17 -5.62
C GLY A 223 1.07 -9.52 -6.82
N HIS A 224 1.36 -10.61 -7.54
CA HIS A 224 0.65 -10.96 -8.79
C HIS A 224 -0.28 -12.15 -8.58
N VAL A 225 -1.59 -11.96 -8.68
CA VAL A 225 -2.59 -13.00 -8.41
C VAL A 225 -3.81 -12.82 -9.33
N PRO A 226 -4.17 -13.83 -10.16
CA PRO A 226 -5.35 -13.74 -11.00
C PRO A 226 -6.62 -13.77 -10.14
N MET A 227 -7.68 -13.06 -10.56
CA MET A 227 -8.86 -12.80 -9.72
C MET A 227 -9.48 -14.04 -9.04
N HIS A 228 -9.52 -15.19 -9.74
CA HIS A 228 -10.10 -16.42 -9.20
C HIS A 228 -9.31 -17.04 -8.04
N MET A 229 -8.07 -16.61 -7.81
CA MET A 229 -7.17 -17.06 -6.74
C MET A 229 -7.11 -16.10 -5.54
N ILE A 230 -7.68 -14.89 -5.67
CA ILE A 230 -7.59 -13.84 -4.64
C ILE A 230 -8.28 -14.26 -3.34
N GLN A 231 -9.45 -14.90 -3.42
CA GLN A 231 -10.21 -15.28 -2.22
C GLN A 231 -9.50 -16.34 -1.38
N GLU A 232 -8.74 -17.24 -2.02
CA GLU A 232 -7.95 -18.25 -1.31
C GLU A 232 -6.86 -17.59 -0.44
N ASN A 233 -6.20 -16.55 -0.96
CA ASN A 233 -5.18 -15.81 -0.21
C ASN A 233 -5.76 -15.20 1.07
N MET A 234 -6.91 -14.53 0.97
CA MET A 234 -7.55 -13.94 2.16
C MET A 234 -7.99 -15.03 3.15
N THR A 235 -8.59 -16.11 2.66
CA THR A 235 -9.05 -17.22 3.52
C THR A 235 -7.89 -17.82 4.31
N LYS A 236 -6.78 -18.13 3.63
CA LYS A 236 -5.59 -18.69 4.25
C LYS A 236 -4.95 -17.73 5.23
N GLN A 237 -4.88 -16.44 4.90
CA GLN A 237 -4.28 -15.47 5.83
C GLN A 237 -5.10 -15.32 7.11
N LEU A 238 -6.44 -15.29 7.03
CA LEU A 238 -7.29 -15.24 8.21
C LEU A 238 -7.10 -16.47 9.12
N GLU A 239 -7.02 -17.66 8.51
CA GLU A 239 -6.86 -18.94 9.22
C GLU A 239 -5.46 -19.07 9.84
N GLU A 240 -4.41 -18.92 9.03
CA GLU A 240 -3.03 -19.18 9.42
C GLU A 240 -2.45 -18.05 10.28
N CYS A 241 -2.87 -16.79 10.07
CA CYS A 241 -2.33 -15.62 10.78
C CYS A 241 -3.32 -15.01 11.79
N HIS A 242 -4.35 -15.76 12.20
CA HIS A 242 -5.21 -15.42 13.33
C HIS A 242 -5.90 -14.05 13.21
N GLU A 243 -6.35 -13.73 12.00
CA GLU A 243 -6.99 -12.45 11.66
C GLU A 243 -6.12 -11.19 11.90
N ALA A 244 -4.80 -11.34 12.01
CA ALA A 244 -3.88 -10.20 12.01
C ALA A 244 -4.14 -9.31 10.77
N PRO A 245 -4.00 -7.97 10.87
CA PRO A 245 -4.21 -7.09 9.73
C PRO A 245 -3.38 -7.50 8.52
N PHE A 246 -4.02 -7.61 7.35
CA PHE A 246 -3.35 -7.97 6.11
C PHE A 246 -2.98 -6.73 5.30
N TYR A 247 -1.79 -6.73 4.70
CA TYR A 247 -1.19 -5.63 3.95
C TYR A 247 -0.68 -6.12 2.57
N THR A 248 -1.35 -5.77 1.48
CA THR A 248 -1.07 -6.39 0.16
C THR A 248 -0.46 -5.43 -0.85
N LEU A 249 0.43 -5.91 -1.73
CA LEU A 249 0.92 -5.16 -2.88
C LEU A 249 0.02 -5.39 -4.11
N GLY A 250 -1.07 -4.64 -4.20
CA GLY A 250 -2.15 -4.92 -5.16
C GLY A 250 -3.16 -5.91 -4.58
N PRO A 251 -3.37 -7.11 -5.18
CA PRO A 251 -2.50 -7.74 -6.18
C PRO A 251 -2.79 -7.33 -7.64
N LEU A 252 -1.77 -7.39 -8.51
CA LEU A 252 -1.90 -7.30 -9.97
C LEU A 252 -2.67 -8.51 -10.50
N THR A 253 -3.78 -8.27 -11.20
CA THR A 253 -4.62 -9.36 -11.73
C THR A 253 -4.16 -9.89 -13.07
N THR A 254 -3.18 -9.24 -13.70
CA THR A 254 -2.64 -9.62 -15.00
C THR A 254 -1.29 -8.94 -15.27
N ASP A 255 -0.41 -9.59 -16.05
CA ASP A 255 0.97 -9.14 -16.29
C ASP A 255 1.18 -8.45 -17.65
N PHE A 256 0.16 -8.40 -18.51
CA PHE A 256 0.36 -7.98 -19.92
C PHE A 256 0.41 -6.45 -20.14
N ALA A 257 0.19 -5.64 -19.11
CA ALA A 257 -0.06 -4.19 -19.25
C ALA A 257 0.90 -3.29 -18.44
N PRO A 258 2.24 -3.47 -18.55
CA PRO A 258 3.19 -2.56 -17.92
C PRO A 258 2.97 -1.12 -18.41
N GLY A 259 3.06 -0.15 -17.51
CA GLY A 259 2.60 1.23 -17.73
C GLY A 259 1.20 1.50 -17.19
N TYR A 260 0.42 0.45 -16.92
CA TYR A 260 -0.94 0.51 -16.40
C TYR A 260 -1.14 -0.36 -15.16
N ASP A 261 -0.05 -0.70 -14.45
CA ASP A 261 -0.13 -1.62 -13.33
C ASP A 261 -0.87 -1.06 -12.11
N HIS A 262 -0.94 0.25 -11.95
CA HIS A 262 -1.88 0.91 -11.04
C HIS A 262 -3.35 0.52 -11.30
N ILE A 263 -3.72 0.20 -12.55
CA ILE A 263 -5.07 -0.26 -12.92
C ILE A 263 -5.20 -1.77 -12.73
N THR A 264 -4.24 -2.56 -13.23
CA THR A 264 -4.26 -4.02 -13.11
C THR A 264 -4.30 -4.44 -11.64
N SER A 265 -3.58 -3.72 -10.78
CA SER A 265 -3.57 -3.95 -9.34
C SER A 265 -4.76 -3.35 -8.60
N ALA A 266 -5.33 -2.21 -9.03
CA ALA A 266 -6.51 -1.65 -8.37
C ALA A 266 -7.71 -2.62 -8.40
N ILE A 267 -7.82 -3.45 -9.46
CA ILE A 267 -8.83 -4.51 -9.54
C ILE A 267 -8.65 -5.51 -8.39
N GLY A 268 -7.43 -6.06 -8.24
CA GLY A 268 -7.15 -7.04 -7.20
C GLY A 268 -7.19 -6.43 -5.80
N ALA A 269 -6.68 -5.20 -5.64
CA ALA A 269 -6.70 -4.45 -4.39
C ALA A 269 -8.12 -4.19 -3.89
N ALA A 270 -9.05 -3.80 -4.78
CA ALA A 270 -10.45 -3.64 -4.41
C ALA A 270 -11.10 -4.97 -4.00
N MET A 271 -10.80 -6.06 -4.71
CA MET A 271 -11.32 -7.40 -4.39
C MET A 271 -10.78 -7.91 -3.04
N ILE A 272 -9.47 -7.87 -2.82
CA ILE A 272 -8.86 -8.39 -1.60
C ILE A 272 -9.12 -7.48 -0.39
N GLY A 273 -9.23 -6.16 -0.62
CA GLY A 273 -9.73 -5.19 0.35
C GLY A 273 -11.16 -5.51 0.79
N TRP A 274 -12.05 -5.83 -0.15
CA TRP A 274 -13.41 -6.26 0.16
C TRP A 274 -13.42 -7.55 1.01
N PHE A 275 -12.57 -8.53 0.67
CA PHE A 275 -12.51 -9.79 1.41
C PHE A 275 -11.97 -9.62 2.84
N GLY A 276 -11.15 -8.59 3.09
CA GLY A 276 -10.78 -8.22 4.46
C GLY A 276 -9.40 -7.61 4.64
N THR A 277 -8.66 -7.34 3.56
CA THR A 277 -7.35 -6.69 3.67
C THR A 277 -7.47 -5.32 4.31
N ALA A 278 -6.58 -5.04 5.27
CA ALA A 278 -6.65 -3.85 6.11
C ALA A 278 -5.92 -2.65 5.50
N MET A 279 -4.81 -2.90 4.81
CA MET A 279 -4.00 -1.89 4.15
C MET A 279 -3.58 -2.34 2.75
N LEU A 280 -3.57 -1.43 1.80
CA LEU A 280 -3.21 -1.68 0.41
C LEU A 280 -1.95 -0.88 0.07
N CYS A 281 -0.86 -1.56 -0.28
CA CYS A 281 0.32 -0.89 -0.83
C CYS A 281 -0.01 -0.51 -2.26
N TYR A 282 0.14 0.78 -2.57
CA TYR A 282 -0.13 1.24 -3.92
C TYR A 282 0.83 0.60 -4.94
N VAL A 283 0.43 0.68 -6.20
CA VAL A 283 1.27 0.35 -7.35
C VAL A 283 1.12 1.53 -8.30
N THR A 284 2.25 2.03 -8.80
CA THR A 284 2.26 3.21 -9.67
C THR A 284 2.16 2.81 -11.14
N PRO A 285 1.85 3.73 -12.06
CA PRO A 285 1.98 3.46 -13.50
C PRO A 285 3.37 2.99 -13.93
N LYS A 286 4.42 3.32 -13.16
CA LYS A 286 5.82 2.98 -13.45
C LYS A 286 6.29 1.66 -12.85
N GLU A 287 5.43 0.92 -12.17
CA GLU A 287 5.78 -0.43 -11.73
C GLU A 287 6.35 -1.24 -12.91
N HIS A 288 7.40 -2.02 -12.64
CA HIS A 288 8.18 -2.76 -13.64
C HIS A 288 8.93 -1.92 -14.69
N LEU A 289 8.87 -0.58 -14.64
CA LEU A 289 9.45 0.31 -15.66
C LEU A 289 10.46 1.31 -15.11
N GLY A 290 10.32 1.76 -13.85
CA GLY A 290 11.29 2.68 -13.24
C GLY A 290 10.76 3.37 -12.00
N LEU A 291 11.51 4.37 -11.51
CA LEU A 291 11.14 5.09 -10.30
C LEU A 291 9.98 6.09 -10.56
N PRO A 292 8.94 6.09 -9.70
CA PRO A 292 7.80 6.98 -9.84
C PRO A 292 8.21 8.43 -9.62
N ASN A 293 7.74 9.30 -10.53
CA ASN A 293 7.78 10.75 -10.36
C ASN A 293 6.51 11.22 -9.63
N ARG A 294 6.42 12.53 -9.36
CA ARG A 294 5.30 13.15 -8.65
C ARG A 294 3.91 12.84 -9.24
N GLU A 295 3.77 12.81 -10.56
CA GLU A 295 2.49 12.48 -11.21
C GLU A 295 2.18 10.98 -11.08
N ASP A 296 3.19 10.12 -11.20
CA ASP A 296 3.01 8.67 -11.02
C ASP A 296 2.53 8.35 -9.59
N VAL A 297 3.06 9.07 -8.59
CA VAL A 297 2.61 8.99 -7.19
C VAL A 297 1.14 9.40 -7.07
N LYS A 298 0.74 10.52 -7.68
CA LYS A 298 -0.68 10.94 -7.69
C LYS A 298 -1.57 9.87 -8.33
N GLN A 299 -1.22 9.37 -9.51
CA GLN A 299 -2.03 8.37 -10.21
C GLN A 299 -2.17 7.07 -9.40
N GLY A 300 -1.08 6.58 -8.80
CA GLY A 300 -1.11 5.44 -7.88
C GLY A 300 -2.03 5.68 -6.68
N MET A 301 -1.90 6.86 -6.04
CA MET A 301 -2.73 7.21 -4.89
C MET A 301 -4.22 7.30 -5.24
N ILE A 302 -4.56 7.94 -6.36
CA ILE A 302 -5.94 8.04 -6.82
C ILE A 302 -6.52 6.65 -7.09
N ALA A 303 -5.79 5.78 -7.79
CA ALA A 303 -6.24 4.42 -8.07
C ALA A 303 -6.51 3.62 -6.78
N TYR A 304 -5.63 3.73 -5.79
CA TYR A 304 -5.75 2.96 -4.55
C TYR A 304 -6.76 3.54 -3.56
N LYS A 305 -6.97 4.86 -3.51
CA LYS A 305 -8.09 5.42 -2.72
C LYS A 305 -9.43 5.06 -3.34
N ILE A 306 -9.52 4.92 -4.66
CA ILE A 306 -10.70 4.35 -5.32
C ILE A 306 -10.89 2.88 -4.90
N ALA A 307 -9.83 2.07 -4.97
CA ALA A 307 -9.89 0.65 -4.60
C ALA A 307 -10.29 0.44 -3.12
N ALA A 308 -9.66 1.19 -2.20
CA ALA A 308 -9.97 1.16 -0.77
C ALA A 308 -11.43 1.57 -0.49
N HIS A 309 -11.90 2.67 -1.10
CA HIS A 309 -13.28 3.12 -0.93
C HIS A 309 -14.30 2.14 -1.54
N ALA A 310 -13.99 1.55 -2.69
CA ALA A 310 -14.82 0.51 -3.30
C ALA A 310 -14.92 -0.74 -2.40
N ALA A 311 -13.81 -1.14 -1.77
CA ALA A 311 -13.80 -2.20 -0.77
C ALA A 311 -14.66 -1.84 0.46
N ASP A 312 -14.56 -0.61 0.97
CA ASP A 312 -15.38 -0.16 2.10
C ASP A 312 -16.89 -0.12 1.77
N LEU A 313 -17.28 0.26 0.55
CA LEU A 313 -18.65 0.14 0.06
C LEU A 313 -19.11 -1.33 0.02
N ALA A 314 -18.28 -2.23 -0.52
CA ALA A 314 -18.59 -3.65 -0.63
C ALA A 314 -18.68 -4.35 0.74
N LYS A 315 -17.89 -3.89 1.72
CA LYS A 315 -17.98 -4.28 3.14
C LYS A 315 -19.22 -3.74 3.85
N GLY A 316 -19.91 -2.75 3.27
CA GLY A 316 -21.02 -2.06 3.91
C GLY A 316 -20.58 -1.17 5.09
N HIS A 317 -19.36 -0.62 5.05
CA HIS A 317 -18.85 0.23 6.12
C HIS A 317 -19.75 1.47 6.30
N PRO A 318 -20.19 1.79 7.54
CA PRO A 318 -21.33 2.69 7.79
C PRO A 318 -21.18 4.10 7.21
N ALA A 319 -19.95 4.61 7.12
CA ALA A 319 -19.67 5.96 6.62
C ALA A 319 -19.41 6.02 5.10
N ALA A 320 -19.12 4.89 4.43
CA ALA A 320 -18.62 4.90 3.05
C ALA A 320 -19.65 5.48 2.07
N ARG A 321 -20.89 4.98 2.14
CA ARG A 321 -21.98 5.35 1.22
C ARG A 321 -22.35 6.84 1.27
N LEU A 322 -22.13 7.52 2.40
CA LEU A 322 -22.48 8.94 2.55
C LEU A 322 -21.78 9.81 1.51
N ARG A 323 -20.51 9.50 1.19
CA ARG A 323 -19.72 10.23 0.18
C ARG A 323 -20.31 10.08 -1.22
N ASP A 324 -20.59 8.84 -1.64
CA ASP A 324 -21.18 8.53 -2.94
C ASP A 324 -22.56 9.17 -3.11
N ASP A 325 -23.40 9.06 -2.09
CA ASP A 325 -24.75 9.61 -2.11
C ASP A 325 -24.71 11.15 -2.15
N ALA A 326 -23.80 11.80 -1.42
CA ALA A 326 -23.63 13.26 -1.46
C ALA A 326 -23.18 13.74 -2.85
N LEU A 327 -22.19 13.09 -3.44
CA LEU A 327 -21.69 13.41 -4.78
C LEU A 327 -22.77 13.13 -5.83
N SER A 328 -23.50 12.02 -5.73
CA SER A 328 -24.57 11.65 -6.64
C SER A 328 -25.75 12.63 -6.57
N ARG A 329 -26.12 13.09 -5.37
CA ARG A 329 -27.12 14.16 -5.20
C ARG A 329 -26.66 15.49 -5.80
N ALA A 330 -25.38 15.84 -5.65
CA ALA A 330 -24.82 17.04 -6.29
C ALA A 330 -24.89 16.93 -7.82
N ARG A 331 -24.50 15.77 -8.37
CA ARG A 331 -24.57 15.45 -9.79
C ARG A 331 -25.99 15.55 -10.33
N PHE A 332 -26.96 14.88 -9.70
CA PHE A 332 -28.35 14.88 -10.14
C PHE A 332 -28.99 16.26 -10.04
N SER A 333 -28.56 17.09 -9.08
CA SER A 333 -29.04 18.46 -8.91
C SER A 333 -28.25 19.49 -9.72
N PHE A 334 -27.32 19.06 -10.58
CA PHE A 334 -26.44 19.92 -11.38
C PHE A 334 -25.65 20.95 -10.57
N ARG A 335 -25.35 20.64 -9.29
CA ARG A 335 -24.45 21.42 -8.45
C ARG A 335 -23.02 21.05 -8.79
N TRP A 336 -22.55 21.50 -9.95
CA TRP A 336 -21.25 21.11 -10.52
C TRP A 336 -20.09 21.39 -9.57
N GLU A 337 -20.07 22.58 -8.95
CA GLU A 337 -19.04 22.94 -7.97
C GLU A 337 -18.99 21.97 -6.78
N ASP A 338 -20.15 21.62 -6.23
CA ASP A 338 -20.23 20.67 -5.13
C ASP A 338 -19.80 19.27 -5.59
N GLN A 339 -20.17 18.86 -6.81
CA GLN A 339 -19.74 17.57 -7.37
C GLN A 339 -18.20 17.51 -7.52
N PHE A 340 -17.56 18.59 -7.98
CA PHE A 340 -16.09 18.61 -8.11
C PHE A 340 -15.44 18.56 -6.73
N ASN A 341 -15.89 19.41 -5.80
CA ASN A 341 -15.30 19.51 -4.47
C ASN A 341 -15.49 18.23 -3.62
N LEU A 342 -16.55 17.46 -3.86
CA LEU A 342 -16.79 16.17 -3.20
C LEU A 342 -16.00 14.99 -3.83
N SER A 343 -15.46 15.18 -5.03
CA SER A 343 -14.69 14.14 -5.72
C SER A 343 -13.33 13.89 -5.05
N LEU A 344 -12.67 12.80 -5.42
CA LEU A 344 -11.34 12.47 -4.90
C LEU A 344 -10.26 13.41 -5.44
N ASP A 345 -10.40 13.88 -6.68
CA ASP A 345 -9.49 14.81 -7.34
C ASP A 345 -10.28 15.96 -7.96
N PRO A 346 -10.62 17.00 -7.16
CA PRO A 346 -11.41 18.13 -7.61
C PRO A 346 -10.78 18.88 -8.78
N ASP A 347 -9.45 18.97 -8.82
CA ASP A 347 -8.70 19.67 -9.86
C ASP A 347 -8.92 18.99 -11.22
N THR A 348 -8.77 17.67 -11.27
CA THR A 348 -8.99 16.89 -12.51
C THR A 348 -10.47 16.89 -12.92
N ALA A 349 -11.39 16.69 -11.97
CA ALA A 349 -12.82 16.67 -12.27
C ALA A 349 -13.30 17.99 -12.91
N ARG A 350 -12.83 19.12 -12.38
CA ARG A 350 -13.09 20.46 -12.92
C ARG A 350 -12.44 20.66 -14.28
N LYS A 351 -11.15 20.31 -14.40
CA LYS A 351 -10.40 20.44 -15.66
C LYS A 351 -11.10 19.72 -16.81
N TYR A 352 -11.51 18.45 -16.62
CA TYR A 352 -12.15 17.65 -17.67
C TYR A 352 -13.52 18.19 -18.08
N HIS A 353 -14.30 18.73 -17.15
CA HIS A 353 -15.53 19.42 -17.51
C HIS A 353 -15.24 20.67 -18.36
N ASP A 354 -14.26 21.47 -17.95
CA ASP A 354 -13.96 22.78 -18.53
C ASP A 354 -13.25 22.73 -19.88
N GLU A 355 -12.65 21.59 -20.24
CA GLU A 355 -12.12 21.34 -21.58
C GLU A 355 -13.17 21.55 -22.69
N THR A 356 -14.45 21.34 -22.38
CA THR A 356 -15.56 21.51 -23.34
C THR A 356 -16.57 22.58 -22.93
N LEU A 357 -16.70 22.86 -21.64
CA LEU A 357 -17.65 23.83 -21.09
C LEU A 357 -16.98 24.81 -20.11
N PRO A 358 -16.02 25.66 -20.54
CA PRO A 358 -15.17 26.43 -19.63
C PRO A 358 -15.83 27.62 -18.93
N LYS A 359 -16.92 28.17 -19.48
CA LYS A 359 -17.55 29.40 -18.95
C LYS A 359 -18.23 29.14 -17.60
N ASP A 360 -18.14 30.07 -16.66
CA ASP A 360 -18.76 29.96 -15.32
C ASP A 360 -20.25 29.62 -15.37
N ARG A 361 -20.98 30.20 -16.33
CA ARG A 361 -22.41 29.90 -16.55
C ARG A 361 -22.71 28.41 -16.81
N HIS A 362 -21.72 27.62 -17.24
CA HIS A 362 -21.89 26.19 -17.46
C HIS A 362 -21.88 25.40 -16.13
N LYS A 363 -21.34 25.98 -15.04
CA LYS A 363 -21.40 25.38 -13.70
C LYS A 363 -22.81 25.40 -13.08
N SER A 364 -23.73 26.12 -13.71
CA SER A 364 -25.17 26.09 -13.43
C SER A 364 -25.99 25.41 -14.55
N ALA A 365 -25.34 24.80 -15.55
CA ALA A 365 -26.06 24.19 -16.66
C ALA A 365 -26.63 22.82 -16.25
N HIS A 366 -27.88 22.56 -16.64
CA HIS A 366 -28.54 21.26 -16.44
C HIS A 366 -28.16 20.24 -17.53
N PHE A 367 -26.88 20.20 -17.93
CA PHE A 367 -26.30 19.26 -18.88
C PHE A 367 -24.78 19.37 -18.89
N CYS A 368 -24.09 18.40 -19.49
CA CYS A 368 -22.69 18.51 -19.91
C CYS A 368 -22.55 18.32 -21.42
N SER A 369 -21.33 18.41 -21.94
CA SER A 369 -21.03 18.26 -23.37
C SER A 369 -21.36 16.87 -23.93
N MET A 370 -21.40 15.82 -23.10
CA MET A 370 -21.70 14.45 -23.52
C MET A 370 -23.08 14.32 -24.16
N CYS A 371 -24.12 14.89 -23.54
CA CYS A 371 -25.51 14.80 -24.04
C CYS A 371 -26.03 16.12 -24.59
N GLY A 372 -25.35 17.23 -24.29
CA GLY A 372 -25.86 18.57 -24.57
C GLY A 372 -27.18 18.87 -23.86
N PRO A 373 -27.81 20.01 -24.16
CA PRO A 373 -29.03 20.41 -23.49
C PRO A 373 -30.14 19.39 -23.72
N SER A 374 -30.45 19.03 -24.97
CA SER A 374 -31.67 18.28 -25.30
C SER A 374 -31.74 16.85 -24.77
N PHE A 375 -30.60 16.16 -24.65
CA PHE A 375 -30.57 14.71 -24.38
C PHE A 375 -30.06 14.35 -22.98
N CYS A 376 -29.86 15.34 -22.09
CA CYS A 376 -29.42 15.04 -20.72
C CYS A 376 -30.51 14.26 -19.96
N SER A 377 -30.23 13.01 -19.63
CA SER A 377 -31.16 12.10 -18.94
C SER A 377 -31.61 12.63 -17.59
N MET A 378 -30.69 13.12 -16.74
CA MET A 378 -31.03 13.66 -15.42
C MET A 378 -31.96 14.87 -15.50
N ARG A 379 -31.77 15.73 -16.51
CA ARG A 379 -32.65 16.88 -16.74
C ARG A 379 -34.04 16.44 -17.18
N ILE A 380 -34.11 15.45 -18.08
CA ILE A 380 -35.38 14.86 -18.53
C ILE A 380 -36.11 14.24 -17.33
N SER A 381 -35.43 13.47 -16.48
CA SER A 381 -36.00 12.89 -15.26
C SER A 381 -36.55 13.96 -14.30
N GLN A 382 -35.82 15.05 -14.03
CA GLN A 382 -36.33 16.15 -13.21
C GLN A 382 -37.60 16.79 -13.79
N SER A 383 -37.69 16.93 -15.12
CA SER A 383 -38.89 17.46 -15.78
C SER A 383 -40.10 16.55 -15.64
N ILE A 384 -39.90 15.22 -15.68
CA ILE A 384 -40.98 14.24 -15.45
C ILE A 384 -41.52 14.37 -14.03
N THR A 385 -40.64 14.35 -13.02
CA THR A 385 -41.05 14.47 -11.61
C THR A 385 -41.81 15.77 -11.34
N LYS A 386 -41.35 16.90 -11.89
CA LYS A 386 -42.06 18.19 -11.76
C LYS A 386 -43.43 18.19 -12.44
N ALA A 387 -43.58 17.49 -13.55
CA ALA A 387 -44.87 17.38 -14.24
C ALA A 387 -45.86 16.53 -13.44
N GLU A 388 -45.39 15.44 -12.82
CA GLU A 388 -46.20 14.59 -11.93
C GLU A 388 -46.65 15.34 -10.67
N GLU A 389 -45.73 16.06 -10.01
CA GLU A 389 -46.03 16.91 -8.84
C GLU A 389 -47.04 18.02 -9.16
N ALA A 390 -47.07 18.53 -10.40
CA ALA A 390 -48.04 19.54 -10.82
C ALA A 390 -49.43 18.97 -11.14
N THR A 391 -49.56 17.64 -11.25
CA THR A 391 -50.83 16.95 -11.51
C THR A 391 -51.52 16.38 -10.27
N VAL A 392 -50.84 16.39 -9.12
CA VAL A 392 -51.36 16.05 -7.78
C VAL A 392 -51.74 17.34 -7.06
#